data_AF-A0A3P5ZGM2-F1
#
_entry.id   AF-A0A3P5ZGM2-F1
#
_cell.length_a   1.000
_cell.length_b   1.000
_cell.length_c   1.000
_cell.angle_alpha   90.00
_cell.angle_beta   90.00
_cell.angle_gamma   90.00
#
_symmetry.space_group_name_H-M   'P 1'
#
loop_
_entity.id
_entity.type
_entity.pdbx_description
1 polymer ?
#
loop_
_entity_poly.entity_id
_entity_poly.type
_entity_poly.pdbx_seq_one_letter_code
_entity_poly.pdbx_strand_id
1 'polypeptide(L)'
;MSEGARTASPYQLRDMFVTFLNNCFVASPKGLWEHSWKSMSEDILHKRQRILGHANLELDDSTLEQYTLIEVEKLMRMQDRSLNDFKDMPKINHVLLKELGNRGTGKTFLYQTIISRLRSRKQIVLPVASSGIAALLLPNGE
;
A
#
# COMPACT_ATOMS: atom_id res chain seq x y z
N MET A 1 -5.62 39.63 -2.55
CA MET A 1 -6.37 38.39 -2.90
C MET A 1 -5.50 37.21 -2.52
N SER A 2 -5.96 36.37 -1.59
CA SER A 2 -5.16 35.27 -1.03
C SER A 2 -5.36 34.02 -1.88
N GLU A 3 -4.42 33.70 -2.77
CA GLU A 3 -4.35 32.40 -3.43
C GLU A 3 -3.89 31.36 -2.40
N GLY A 4 -4.84 30.84 -1.65
CA GLY A 4 -4.65 29.57 -0.95
C GLY A 4 -4.57 28.46 -2.00
N ALA A 5 -3.39 28.24 -2.55
CA ALA A 5 -3.08 27.01 -3.27
C ALA A 5 -3.40 25.85 -2.31
N ARG A 6 -4.52 25.17 -2.54
CA ARG A 6 -4.90 23.97 -1.79
C ARG A 6 -3.81 22.94 -2.08
N THR A 7 -2.79 22.86 -1.22
CA THR A 7 -1.82 21.77 -1.29
C THR A 7 -2.62 20.49 -1.08
N ALA A 8 -2.64 19.61 -2.08
CA ALA A 8 -3.31 18.33 -1.96
C ALA A 8 -2.65 17.55 -0.83
N SER A 9 -3.44 16.96 0.06
CA SER A 9 -2.88 16.13 1.11
C SER A 9 -2.13 14.94 0.51
N PRO A 10 -1.09 14.40 1.17
CA PRO A 10 -0.37 13.22 0.66
C PRO A 10 -1.29 12.02 0.39
N TYR A 11 -2.40 11.90 1.12
CA TYR A 11 -3.44 10.91 0.82
C TYR A 11 -4.12 11.18 -0.53
N GLN A 12 -4.56 12.41 -0.80
CA GLN A 12 -5.15 12.79 -2.08
C GLN A 12 -4.17 12.59 -3.25
N LEU A 13 -2.88 12.87 -3.04
CA LEU A 13 -1.85 12.61 -4.05
C LEU A 13 -1.74 11.12 -4.38
N ARG A 14 -1.77 10.24 -3.36
CA ARG A 14 -1.79 8.78 -3.57
C ARG A 14 -3.05 8.31 -4.28
N ASP A 15 -4.21 8.87 -3.95
CA ASP A 15 -5.48 8.54 -4.60
C ASP A 15 -5.52 8.97 -6.07
N MET A 16 -5.03 10.19 -6.37
CA MET A 16 -4.85 10.64 -7.74
C MET A 16 -3.86 9.76 -8.51
N PHE A 17 -2.73 9.38 -7.89
CA PHE A 17 -1.76 8.49 -8.51
C PHE A 17 -2.39 7.13 -8.88
N VAL A 18 -3.16 6.51 -7.98
CA VAL A 18 -3.90 5.27 -8.26
C VAL A 18 -4.92 5.47 -9.37
N THR A 19 -5.65 6.58 -9.34
CA THR A 19 -6.63 6.93 -10.39
C THR A 19 -5.95 7.05 -11.75
N PHE A 20 -4.77 7.67 -11.83
CA PHE A 20 -4.00 7.76 -13.06
C PHE A 20 -3.53 6.38 -13.54
N LEU A 21 -3.00 5.54 -12.65
CA LEU A 21 -2.57 4.19 -13.02
C LEU A 21 -3.72 3.33 -13.55
N ASN A 22 -4.91 3.44 -12.96
CA ASN A 22 -6.03 2.58 -13.31
C ASN A 22 -6.85 3.08 -14.50
N ASN A 23 -6.99 4.40 -14.68
CA ASN A 23 -7.91 4.99 -15.65
C ASN A 23 -7.22 5.72 -16.80
N CYS A 24 -5.94 6.05 -16.68
CA CYS A 24 -5.21 6.79 -17.71
C CYS A 24 -4.14 5.91 -18.38
N PHE A 25 -3.85 6.20 -19.65
CA PHE A 25 -2.70 5.62 -20.33
C PHE A 25 -1.43 6.29 -19.81
N VAL A 26 -0.82 5.69 -18.79
CA VAL A 26 0.44 6.15 -18.23
C VAL A 26 1.58 5.48 -19.00
N ALA A 27 2.31 6.26 -19.80
CA ALA A 27 3.42 5.77 -20.62
C ALA A 27 4.56 5.14 -19.80
N SER A 28 4.80 5.65 -18.59
CA SER A 28 5.77 5.08 -17.64
C SER A 28 5.27 5.22 -16.21
N PRO A 29 4.58 4.19 -15.67
CA PRO A 29 4.15 4.15 -14.27
C PRO A 29 5.30 4.37 -13.29
N LYS A 30 6.47 3.81 -13.62
CA LYS A 30 7.70 3.95 -12.84
C LYS A 30 8.22 5.38 -12.82
N GLY A 31 8.25 6.06 -13.97
CA GLY A 31 8.70 7.46 -14.04
C GLY A 31 7.77 8.37 -13.24
N LEU A 32 6.45 8.17 -13.35
CA LEU A 32 5.48 8.92 -12.55
C LEU A 32 5.70 8.70 -11.05
N TRP A 33 5.97 7.46 -10.63
CA TRP A 33 6.31 7.12 -9.25
C TRP A 33 7.56 7.85 -8.77
N GLU A 34 8.68 7.70 -9.49
CA GLU A 34 9.98 8.29 -9.14
C GLU A 34 9.91 9.80 -8.91
N HIS A 35 9.05 10.51 -9.65
CA HIS A 35 8.84 11.94 -9.50
C HIS A 35 7.85 12.37 -8.40
N SER A 36 6.94 11.49 -7.98
CA SER A 36 5.81 11.86 -7.11
C SER A 36 5.83 11.24 -5.71
N TRP A 37 6.56 10.12 -5.52
CA TRP A 37 6.49 9.36 -4.28
C TRP A 37 6.93 10.16 -3.05
N LYS A 38 7.88 11.09 -3.18
CA LYS A 38 8.33 11.93 -2.07
C LYS A 38 7.19 12.78 -1.51
N SER A 39 6.44 13.47 -2.36
CA SER A 39 5.27 14.25 -1.95
C SER A 39 4.14 13.37 -1.41
N MET A 40 3.99 12.15 -1.95
CA MET A 40 3.04 11.16 -1.42
C MET A 40 3.45 10.59 -0.05
N SER A 41 4.69 10.77 0.35
CA SER A 41 5.26 10.15 1.56
C SER A 41 5.35 11.10 2.77
N GLU A 42 5.07 12.39 2.59
CA GLU A 42 5.26 13.43 3.62
C GLU A 42 4.53 13.13 4.94
N ASP A 43 3.37 12.48 4.89
CA ASP A 43 2.59 12.13 6.08
C ASP A 43 2.97 10.76 6.69
N ILE A 44 3.80 9.97 6.02
CA ILE A 44 4.12 8.60 6.41
C ILE A 44 4.94 8.58 7.70
N LEU A 45 5.96 9.41 7.83
CA LEU A 45 6.81 9.43 9.02
C LEU A 45 5.99 9.72 10.28
N HIS A 46 5.17 10.77 10.23
CA HIS A 46 4.28 11.15 11.34
C HIS A 46 3.24 10.07 11.64
N LYS A 47 2.64 9.44 10.62
CA LYS A 47 1.74 8.29 10.81
C LYS A 47 2.45 7.14 11.52
N ARG A 48 3.69 6.83 11.14
CA ARG A 48 4.48 5.73 11.72
C ARG A 48 4.91 6.02 13.15
N GLN A 49 5.38 7.22 13.46
CA GLN A 49 5.69 7.64 14.83
C GLN A 49 4.49 7.48 15.77
N ARG A 50 3.30 7.92 15.33
CA ARG A 50 2.05 7.76 16.09
C ARG A 50 1.67 6.30 16.32
N ILE A 51 1.82 5.46 15.30
CA ILE A 51 1.52 4.02 15.40
C ILE A 51 2.51 3.30 16.32
N LEU A 52 3.78 3.67 16.25
CA LEU A 52 4.85 3.01 16.99
C LEU A 52 4.99 3.52 18.43
N GLY A 53 4.35 4.64 18.77
CA GLY A 53 4.48 5.26 20.09
C GLY A 53 5.89 5.80 20.37
N HIS A 54 6.75 5.84 19.36
CA HIS A 54 8.13 6.30 19.43
C HIS A 54 8.26 7.60 18.65
N ALA A 55 8.45 8.72 19.36
CA ALA A 55 8.64 10.03 18.76
C ALA A 55 9.96 10.17 17.99
N ASN A 56 10.96 9.33 18.31
CA ASN A 56 12.31 9.39 17.73
C ASN A 56 12.52 8.37 16.58
N LEU A 57 11.45 7.91 15.95
CA LEU A 57 11.58 7.06 14.78
C LEU A 57 12.05 7.92 13.60
N GLU A 58 13.26 7.65 13.13
CA GLU A 58 13.75 8.09 11.82
C GLU A 58 13.56 6.96 10.82
N LEU A 59 13.08 7.30 9.62
CA LEU A 59 12.94 6.37 8.52
C LEU A 59 13.85 6.85 7.39
N ASP A 60 14.64 5.94 6.84
CA ASP A 60 15.41 6.19 5.64
C ASP A 60 14.50 6.28 4.41
N ASP A 61 14.97 6.96 3.35
CA ASP A 61 14.23 7.18 2.11
C ASP A 61 13.69 5.86 1.52
N SER A 62 14.46 4.77 1.60
CA SER A 62 14.05 3.45 1.13
C SER A 62 12.86 2.90 1.93
N THR A 63 12.89 2.99 3.26
CA THR A 63 11.77 2.55 4.10
C THR A 63 10.55 3.46 3.92
N LEU A 64 10.75 4.76 3.75
CA LEU A 64 9.69 5.73 3.49
C LEU A 64 8.99 5.44 2.15
N GLU A 65 9.78 5.18 1.10
CA GLU A 65 9.28 4.78 -0.23
C GLU A 65 8.45 3.49 -0.12
N GLN A 66 8.97 2.48 0.58
CA GLN A 66 8.27 1.20 0.76
C GLN A 66 6.95 1.34 1.52
N TYR A 67 6.89 2.18 2.57
CA TYR A 67 5.64 2.45 3.26
C TYR A 67 4.64 3.20 2.39
N THR A 68 5.11 4.12 1.56
CA THR A 68 4.27 4.83 0.61
C THR A 68 3.70 3.88 -0.43
N LEU A 69 4.52 2.96 -0.94
CA LEU A 69 4.14 1.92 -1.89
C LEU A 69 3.06 0.99 -1.31
N ILE A 70 3.16 0.67 -0.02
CA ILE A 70 2.15 -0.11 0.71
C ILE A 70 0.81 0.65 0.79
N GLU A 71 0.82 1.94 1.08
CA GLU A 71 -0.42 2.73 1.09
C GLU A 71 -1.04 2.83 -0.32
N VAL A 72 -0.23 2.95 -1.36
CA VAL A 72 -0.72 2.92 -2.75
C VAL A 72 -1.29 1.55 -3.13
N GLU A 73 -0.64 0.44 -2.78
CA GLU A 73 -1.18 -0.91 -3.00
C GLU A 73 -2.53 -1.10 -2.29
N LYS A 74 -2.71 -0.54 -1.09
CA LYS A 74 -4.01 -0.59 -0.39
C LYS A 74 -5.10 0.14 -1.17
N LEU A 75 -4.81 1.36 -1.66
CA LEU A 75 -5.73 2.13 -2.48
C LEU A 75 -6.08 1.39 -3.79
N MET A 76 -5.09 0.78 -4.43
CA MET A 76 -5.30 -0.04 -5.62
C MET A 76 -6.20 -1.25 -5.38
N ARG A 77 -6.01 -1.94 -4.25
CA ARG A 77 -6.84 -3.10 -3.88
C ARG A 77 -8.28 -2.75 -3.58
N MET A 78 -8.56 -1.53 -3.11
CA MET A 78 -9.94 -1.06 -2.98
C MET A 78 -10.65 -0.92 -4.34
N GLN A 79 -9.89 -0.90 -5.44
CA GLN A 79 -10.40 -0.89 -6.81
C GLN A 79 -10.21 -2.25 -7.51
N ASP A 80 -10.02 -3.34 -6.75
CA ASP A 80 -9.78 -4.71 -7.24
C ASP A 80 -8.59 -4.86 -8.21
N ARG A 81 -7.60 -3.97 -8.11
CA ARG A 81 -6.35 -3.98 -8.90
C ARG A 81 -5.14 -4.14 -7.99
N SER A 82 -3.99 -4.50 -8.55
CA SER A 82 -2.74 -4.61 -7.79
C SER A 82 -1.59 -3.94 -8.52
N LEU A 83 -0.62 -3.38 -7.78
CA LEU A 83 0.64 -2.89 -8.35
C LEU A 83 1.39 -4.01 -9.09
N ASN A 84 1.12 -5.28 -8.77
CA ASN A 84 1.67 -6.42 -9.51
C ASN A 84 1.26 -6.48 -10.98
N ASP A 85 0.17 -5.80 -11.37
CA ASP A 85 -0.26 -5.68 -12.76
C ASP A 85 0.71 -4.82 -13.58
N PHE A 86 1.49 -3.95 -12.92
CA PHE A 86 2.46 -3.06 -13.54
C PHE A 86 3.87 -3.62 -13.40
N LYS A 87 4.44 -4.13 -14.50
CA LYS A 87 5.75 -4.82 -14.49
C LYS A 87 6.92 -3.91 -14.10
N ASP A 88 6.85 -2.63 -14.46
CA ASP A 88 7.93 -1.66 -14.28
C ASP A 88 7.92 -0.99 -12.90
N MET A 89 6.89 -1.28 -12.09
CA MET A 89 6.69 -0.64 -10.80
C MET A 89 7.60 -1.27 -9.71
N PRO A 90 8.14 -0.48 -8.77
CA PRO A 90 8.81 -1.03 -7.60
C PRO A 90 7.90 -1.98 -6.83
N LYS A 91 8.50 -3.01 -6.25
CA LYS A 91 7.79 -4.05 -5.50
C LYS A 91 7.97 -3.85 -4.01
N ILE A 92 6.91 -4.17 -3.28
CA ILE A 92 6.93 -4.11 -1.82
C ILE A 92 7.83 -5.23 -1.29
N ASN A 93 8.79 -4.86 -0.45
CA ASN A 93 9.67 -5.80 0.22
C ASN A 93 8.90 -6.59 1.30
N HIS A 94 8.93 -7.92 1.18
CA HIS A 94 8.26 -8.84 2.08
C HIS A 94 8.73 -8.74 3.53
N VAL A 95 9.95 -8.26 3.78
CA VAL A 95 10.48 -8.07 5.15
C VAL A 95 9.69 -6.99 5.89
N LEU A 96 9.40 -5.86 5.25
CA LEU A 96 8.60 -4.77 5.83
C LEU A 96 7.13 -5.16 6.03
N LEU A 97 6.62 -6.08 5.21
CA LEU A 97 5.26 -6.62 5.41
C LEU A 97 5.14 -7.45 6.69
N LYS A 98 6.21 -8.16 7.08
CA LYS A 98 6.25 -8.94 8.31
C LYS A 98 6.25 -8.05 9.56
N GLU A 99 7.03 -6.98 9.53
CA GLU A 99 7.06 -5.93 10.56
C GLU A 99 5.66 -5.33 10.81
N LEU A 100 4.95 -4.99 9.74
CA LEU A 100 3.57 -4.49 9.81
C LEU A 100 2.56 -5.54 10.30
N GLY A 101 2.77 -6.81 9.89
CA GLY A 101 1.98 -7.94 10.35
C GLY A 101 2.00 -8.10 11.87
N ASN A 102 3.14 -7.87 12.51
CA ASN A 102 3.26 -8.06 13.95
C ASN A 102 2.49 -7.02 14.78
N ARG A 103 2.32 -5.79 14.26
CA ARG A 103 1.68 -4.66 15.00
C ARG A 103 0.20 -4.42 14.69
N GLY A 104 -0.50 -5.42 14.14
CA GLY A 104 -1.97 -5.40 14.05
C GLY A 104 -2.57 -4.61 12.88
N THR A 105 -1.81 -3.75 12.20
CA THR A 105 -2.24 -3.05 10.98
C THR A 105 -1.88 -3.79 9.69
N GLY A 106 -0.96 -4.76 9.74
CA GLY A 106 -0.49 -5.49 8.58
C GLY A 106 -0.94 -6.94 8.47
N LYS A 107 -1.62 -7.54 9.46
CA LYS A 107 -2.02 -8.97 9.41
C LYS A 107 -2.94 -9.23 8.22
N THR A 108 -4.03 -8.46 8.12
CA THR A 108 -4.98 -8.58 7.00
C THR A 108 -4.32 -8.27 5.66
N PHE A 109 -3.51 -7.21 5.60
CA PHE A 109 -2.79 -6.85 4.37
C PHE A 109 -1.77 -7.91 3.96
N LEU A 110 -1.06 -8.50 4.91
CA LEU A 110 -0.08 -9.56 4.71
C LEU A 110 -0.77 -10.83 4.19
N TYR A 111 -1.85 -11.28 4.85
CA TYR A 111 -2.63 -12.42 4.36
C TYR A 111 -3.14 -12.19 2.95
N GLN A 112 -3.77 -11.04 2.68
CA GLN A 112 -4.23 -10.70 1.34
C GLN A 112 -3.07 -10.65 0.32
N THR A 113 -1.90 -10.13 0.70
CA THR A 113 -0.73 -10.08 -0.19
C THR A 113 -0.16 -11.47 -0.49
N ILE A 114 -0.06 -12.33 0.52
CA ILE A 114 0.40 -13.71 0.36
C ILE A 114 -0.59 -14.48 -0.51
N ILE A 115 -1.89 -14.38 -0.22
CA ILE A 115 -2.96 -15.02 -0.98
C ILE A 115 -2.91 -14.56 -2.45
N SER A 116 -2.86 -13.26 -2.71
CA SER A 116 -2.75 -12.71 -4.07
C SER A 116 -1.49 -13.18 -4.77
N ARG A 117 -0.35 -13.26 -4.07
CA ARG A 117 0.91 -13.74 -4.67
C ARG A 117 0.84 -15.21 -5.06
N LEU A 118 0.29 -16.05 -4.20
CA LEU A 118 0.11 -17.47 -4.46
C LEU A 118 -0.92 -17.70 -5.59
N ARG A 119 -2.04 -16.96 -5.61
CA ARG A 119 -3.03 -16.97 -6.70
C ARG A 119 -2.43 -16.53 -8.03
N SER A 120 -1.57 -15.50 -8.05
CA SER A 120 -0.86 -15.05 -9.27
C SER A 120 0.03 -16.15 -9.88
N ARG A 121 0.46 -17.12 -9.07
CA ARG A 121 1.24 -18.28 -9.49
C ARG A 121 0.36 -19.48 -9.90
N LYS A 122 -0.94 -19.25 -10.10
CA LYS A 122 -1.97 -20.27 -10.37
C LYS A 122 -2.03 -21.35 -9.28
N GLN A 123 -1.60 -21.05 -8.05
CA GLN A 123 -1.73 -21.97 -6.92
C GLN A 123 -3.11 -21.79 -6.28
N ILE A 124 -3.74 -22.91 -5.92
CA ILE A 124 -4.99 -22.90 -5.16
C ILE A 124 -4.65 -22.55 -3.71
N VAL A 125 -5.27 -21.49 -3.19
CA VAL A 125 -5.02 -20.98 -1.84
C VAL A 125 -6.34 -20.96 -1.07
N LEU A 126 -6.42 -21.80 -0.04
CA LEU A 126 -7.53 -21.82 0.91
C LEU A 126 -7.04 -21.25 2.24
N PRO A 127 -7.23 -19.95 2.49
CA PRO A 127 -6.91 -19.37 3.79
C PRO A 127 -7.85 -19.94 4.84
N VAL A 128 -7.28 -20.59 5.86
CA VAL A 128 -8.02 -21.14 7.01
C VAL A 128 -7.73 -20.25 8.21
N ALA A 129 -8.78 -19.78 8.88
CA ALA A 129 -8.65 -19.00 10.12
C ALA A 129 -9.33 -19.75 11.27
N SER A 130 -8.68 -19.80 12.44
CA SER A 130 -9.16 -20.55 13.61
C SER A 130 -10.27 -19.85 14.40
N SER A 131 -10.70 -18.64 14.02
CA SER A 131 -11.78 -17.91 14.69
C SER A 131 -12.84 -17.44 13.68
N GLY A 132 -14.12 -17.63 14.03
CA GLY A 132 -15.27 -17.41 13.13
C GLY A 132 -15.40 -15.98 12.56
N ILE A 133 -14.79 -14.98 13.19
CA ILE A 133 -14.78 -13.59 12.68
C ILE A 133 -13.82 -13.42 11.50
N ALA A 134 -12.75 -14.22 11.42
CA ALA A 134 -11.76 -14.13 10.35
C ALA A 134 -12.21 -14.82 9.06
N ALA A 135 -13.19 -15.73 9.12
CA ALA A 135 -13.82 -16.35 7.95
C ALA A 135 -14.58 -15.31 7.10
N LEU A 136 -15.23 -14.33 7.75
CA LEU A 136 -15.97 -13.23 7.09
C LEU A 136 -15.07 -12.25 6.30
N LEU A 137 -13.76 -12.26 6.54
CA LEU A 137 -12.79 -11.43 5.81
C LEU A 137 -12.24 -12.12 4.56
N LEU A 138 -12.68 -13.35 4.28
CA LEU A 138 -12.40 -14.07 3.05
C LEU A 138 -13.49 -13.76 2.02
N PRO A 139 -13.15 -13.62 0.73
CA PRO A 139 -14.12 -13.22 -0.30
C PRO A 139 -15.29 -14.21 -0.52
N ASN A 140 -15.34 -15.33 0.21
CA ASN A 140 -16.41 -16.33 0.16
C ASN A 140 -16.83 -16.80 1.58
N GLY A 141 -16.74 -15.95 2.60
CA GLY A 141 -17.17 -16.30 3.96
C GLY A 141 -18.70 -16.30 4.07
N GLU A 142 -19.33 -17.44 3.82
CA GLU A 142 -20.69 -17.75 4.28
C GLU A 142 -20.68 -18.34 5.70
#